data_AF-A0A896TCM2-F1
#
_entry.id   AF-A0A896TCM2-F1
#
_cell.length_a   1.000
_cell.length_b   1.000
_cell.length_c   1.000
_cell.angle_alpha   90.00
_cell.angle_beta   90.00
_cell.angle_gamma   90.00
#
_symmetry.space_group_name_H-M   'P 1'
#
loop_
_entity.id
_entity.type
_entity.pdbx_description
1 polymer ?
#
loop_
_entity_poly.entity_id
_entity_poly.type
_entity_poly.pdbx_seq_one_letter_code
_entity_poly.pdbx_strand_id
1 'polypeptide(L)'
;MILLTQTIISKHSKIKNKEKYQILFENPFFVSRLPQVWQLLENLPDNLKNGKNWLLSEEISHFASSDFTFDKIELYLVSQRTTSHFQKYIVDLSLQLTKNKKLLTEIKLTLLSEDSWNENIQTNK
;
A
#
# COMPACT_ATOMS: atom_id res chain seq x y z
N MET A 1 -9.88 -1.78 27.92
CA MET A 1 -8.74 -2.36 27.18
C MET A 1 -9.32 -3.15 26.02
N ILE A 2 -9.53 -2.50 24.86
CA ILE A 2 -10.19 -3.14 23.72
C ILE A 2 -9.10 -3.71 22.82
N LEU A 3 -9.17 -5.03 22.66
CA LEU A 3 -8.36 -5.85 21.77
C LEU A 3 -8.50 -5.28 20.35
N LEU A 4 -7.47 -4.60 19.85
CA LEU A 4 -7.38 -4.23 18.43
C LEU A 4 -7.12 -5.51 17.66
N THR A 5 -8.19 -6.10 17.13
CA THR A 5 -8.09 -7.17 16.14
C THR A 5 -7.24 -6.65 14.98
N GLN A 6 -6.02 -7.15 14.87
CA GLN A 6 -5.24 -7.10 13.63
C GLN A 6 -6.04 -7.85 12.57
N THR A 7 -6.90 -7.13 11.85
CA THR A 7 -7.50 -7.65 10.64
C THR A 7 -6.39 -7.68 9.60
N ILE A 8 -5.65 -8.78 9.57
CA ILE A 8 -4.73 -9.10 8.48
C ILE A 8 -5.63 -9.27 7.25
N ILE A 9 -5.75 -8.24 6.43
CA ILE A 9 -6.25 -8.42 5.06
C ILE A 9 -5.13 -9.15 4.32
N SER A 10 -5.09 -10.47 4.46
CA SER A 10 -4.21 -11.33 3.66
C SER A 10 -4.82 -11.51 2.27
N LYS A 11 -4.99 -10.42 1.51
CA LYS A 11 -5.07 -10.55 0.06
C LYS A 11 -3.67 -10.42 -0.48
N HIS A 12 -3.01 -11.58 -0.64
CA HIS A 12 -1.76 -11.73 -1.35
C HIS A 12 -1.90 -11.16 -2.77
N SER A 13 -1.58 -9.88 -2.98
CA SER A 13 -1.17 -9.42 -4.30
C SER A 13 0.28 -9.84 -4.52
N LYS A 14 0.48 -11.12 -4.86
CA LYS A 14 1.77 -11.59 -5.38
C LYS A 14 1.89 -11.10 -6.81
N ILE A 15 2.70 -10.08 -7.03
CA ILE A 15 3.10 -9.67 -8.37
C ILE A 15 4.25 -10.57 -8.81
N LYS A 16 4.08 -11.28 -9.93
CA LYS A 16 5.15 -12.03 -10.60
C LYS A 16 5.84 -11.22 -11.70
N ASN A 17 5.31 -10.06 -12.08
CA ASN A 17 5.70 -9.38 -13.32
C ASN A 17 6.65 -8.21 -13.07
N LYS A 18 7.95 -8.52 -13.12
CA LYS A 18 9.07 -7.59 -12.94
C LYS A 18 9.09 -6.47 -13.99
N GLU A 19 8.62 -6.75 -15.21
CA GLU A 19 8.68 -5.84 -16.37
C GLU A 19 7.77 -4.61 -16.21
N LYS A 20 6.58 -4.76 -15.63
CA LYS A 20 5.60 -3.65 -15.49
C LYS A 20 6.07 -2.55 -14.54
N TYR A 21 6.85 -2.92 -13.52
CA TYR A 21 7.42 -1.99 -12.55
C TYR A 21 8.83 -1.54 -12.95
N GLN A 22 9.42 -2.13 -14.00
CA GLN A 22 10.76 -1.80 -14.49
C GLN A 22 10.89 -0.32 -14.87
N ILE A 23 9.82 0.25 -15.44
CA ILE A 23 9.72 1.68 -15.79
C ILE A 23 9.86 2.61 -14.57
N LEU A 24 9.57 2.12 -13.36
CA LEU A 24 9.76 2.90 -12.14
C LEU A 24 11.24 3.00 -11.77
N PHE A 25 12.04 1.97 -12.06
CA PHE A 25 13.47 1.90 -11.72
C PHE A 25 14.37 2.56 -12.78
N GLU A 26 13.87 2.77 -14.00
CA GLU A 26 14.56 3.55 -15.02
C GLU A 26 14.55 5.06 -14.71
N ASN A 27 13.78 5.47 -13.70
CA ASN A 27 13.71 6.86 -13.26
C ASN A 27 14.77 7.17 -12.18
N PRO A 28 15.63 8.18 -12.36
CA PRO A 28 16.60 8.58 -11.33
C PRO A 28 15.96 9.08 -10.03
N PHE A 29 14.67 9.43 -10.06
CA PHE A 29 13.85 9.82 -8.92
C PHE A 29 12.91 8.70 -8.48
N PHE A 30 13.23 7.43 -8.71
CA PHE A 30 12.33 6.32 -8.37
C PHE A 30 11.92 6.32 -6.89
N VAL A 31 12.82 6.73 -5.98
CA VAL A 31 12.57 6.75 -4.53
C VAL A 31 11.35 7.61 -4.20
N SER A 32 11.22 8.79 -4.82
CA SER A 32 10.08 9.68 -4.60
C SER A 32 8.78 9.16 -5.22
N ARG A 33 8.85 8.13 -6.08
CA ARG A 33 7.67 7.49 -6.68
C ARG A 33 7.26 6.22 -5.96
N LEU A 34 8.10 5.66 -5.08
CA LEU A 34 7.79 4.44 -4.34
C LEU A 34 6.46 4.54 -3.56
N PRO A 35 6.13 5.67 -2.90
CA PRO A 35 4.85 5.85 -2.23
C PRO A 35 3.63 5.79 -3.14
N GLN A 36 3.78 5.84 -4.46
CA GLN A 36 2.67 5.78 -5.44
C GLN A 36 2.50 4.37 -6.03
N VAL A 37 3.46 3.46 -5.80
CA VAL A 37 3.49 2.12 -6.41
C VAL A 37 2.29 1.27 -6.01
N TRP A 38 1.73 1.49 -4.82
CA TRP A 38 0.54 0.77 -4.36
C TRP A 38 -0.66 0.96 -5.28
N GLN A 39 -0.75 2.07 -6.02
CA GLN A 39 -1.85 2.34 -6.94
C GLN A 39 -1.78 1.48 -8.21
N LEU A 40 -0.60 0.95 -8.51
CA LEU A 40 -0.35 0.07 -9.65
C LEU A 40 -0.63 -1.39 -9.32
N LEU A 41 -1.03 -1.72 -8.08
CA LEU A 41 -1.37 -3.09 -7.67
C LEU A 41 -2.63 -3.54 -8.40
N GLU A 42 -2.51 -4.60 -9.20
CA GLU A 42 -3.59 -5.10 -10.06
C GLU A 42 -4.81 -5.58 -9.26
N ASN A 43 -4.56 -6.20 -8.11
CA ASN A 43 -5.61 -6.74 -7.25
C ASN A 43 -6.22 -5.70 -6.30
N LEU A 44 -5.78 -4.44 -6.36
CA LEU A 44 -6.39 -3.37 -5.58
C LEU A 44 -7.70 -2.95 -6.28
N PRO A 45 -8.85 -3.03 -5.59
CA PRO A 45 -10.13 -2.57 -6.11
C PRO A 45 -10.06 -1.13 -6.65
N ASP A 46 -10.76 -0.86 -7.75
CA ASP A 46 -10.68 0.46 -8.41
C ASP A 46 -11.24 1.59 -7.54
N ASN A 47 -12.21 1.31 -6.67
CA ASN A 47 -12.71 2.25 -5.67
C ASN A 47 -11.65 2.61 -4.60
N LEU A 48 -10.57 1.83 -4.48
CA LEU A 48 -9.46 2.15 -3.57
C LEU A 48 -8.29 2.86 -4.27
N LYS A 49 -8.41 3.20 -5.56
CA LYS A 49 -7.37 3.95 -6.30
C LYS A 49 -7.59 5.47 -6.23
N ASN A 50 -6.71 6.24 -6.90
CA ASN A 50 -6.59 7.70 -6.82
C ASN A 50 -7.90 8.51 -6.82
N GLY A 51 -8.92 8.09 -7.57
CA GLY A 51 -10.18 8.83 -7.65
C GLY A 51 -10.91 8.98 -6.30
N LYS A 52 -10.51 8.21 -5.29
CA LYS A 52 -11.21 8.07 -4.00
C LYS A 52 -10.31 8.18 -2.77
N ASN A 53 -9.02 8.41 -2.98
CA ASN A 53 -8.02 8.43 -1.92
C ASN A 53 -7.08 9.62 -2.08
N TRP A 54 -6.98 10.43 -1.03
CA TRP A 54 -6.02 11.53 -0.96
C TRP A 54 -4.88 11.15 -0.02
N LEU A 55 -3.65 11.21 -0.53
CA LEU A 55 -2.46 11.03 0.29
C LEU A 55 -2.31 12.20 1.27
N LEU A 56 -2.29 11.91 2.56
CA LEU A 56 -2.07 12.89 3.63
C LEU A 56 -0.62 12.93 4.09
N SER A 57 0.02 11.77 4.21
CA SER A 57 1.44 11.66 4.57
C SER A 57 2.07 10.37 4.07
N GLU A 58 3.38 10.44 3.87
CA GLU A 58 4.23 9.31 3.52
C GLU A 58 5.51 9.33 4.38
N GLU A 59 5.95 8.16 4.82
CA GLU A 59 7.21 7.98 5.56
C GLU A 59 7.92 6.73 5.05
N ILE A 60 9.18 6.86 4.64
CA ILE A 60 10.03 5.74 4.26
C ILE A 60 10.87 5.36 5.49
N SER A 61 10.52 4.27 6.16
CA SER A 61 11.13 3.86 7.45
C SER A 61 12.39 2.99 7.25
N HIS A 62 12.48 2.29 6.12
CA HIS A 62 13.60 1.41 5.79
C HIS A 62 13.98 1.58 4.33
N PHE A 63 15.28 1.68 4.02
CA PHE A 63 15.76 1.74 2.64
C PHE A 63 17.15 1.12 2.53
N ALA A 64 17.24 -0.09 1.97
CA ALA A 64 18.52 -0.73 1.67
C ALA A 64 19.21 0.00 0.50
N SER A 65 20.30 0.72 0.79
CA SER A 65 20.87 1.75 -0.08
C SER A 65 21.79 1.26 -1.22
N SER A 66 21.67 0.03 -1.70
CA SER A 66 22.41 -0.44 -2.88
C SER A 66 21.58 -1.40 -3.73
N ASP A 67 21.60 -1.19 -5.05
CA ASP A 67 20.90 -1.97 -6.09
C ASP A 67 19.44 -2.28 -5.76
N PHE A 68 18.64 -1.21 -5.65
CA PHE A 68 17.22 -1.27 -5.31
C PHE A 68 16.43 -2.03 -6.39
N THR A 69 16.20 -3.31 -6.13
CA THR A 69 15.44 -4.23 -6.97
C THR A 69 14.61 -5.08 -6.03
N PHE A 70 13.34 -5.33 -6.34
CA PHE A 70 12.46 -6.16 -5.51
C PHE A 70 11.83 -7.27 -6.35
N ASP A 71 11.46 -8.39 -5.70
CA ASP A 71 10.70 -9.47 -6.33
C ASP A 71 9.23 -9.45 -5.94
N LYS A 72 8.86 -8.68 -4.91
CA LYS A 72 7.50 -8.65 -4.38
C LYS A 72 7.17 -7.31 -3.73
N ILE A 73 5.95 -6.82 -4.00
CA ILE A 73 5.33 -5.66 -3.38
C ILE A 73 4.08 -6.14 -2.64
N GLU A 74 3.90 -5.70 -1.40
CA GLU A 74 2.70 -5.99 -0.60
C GLU A 74 2.18 -4.72 0.05
N LEU A 75 0.85 -4.57 0.09
CA LEU A 75 0.18 -3.47 0.76
C LEU A 75 -0.66 -4.02 1.91
N TYR A 76 -0.44 -3.47 3.10
CA TYR A 76 -1.10 -3.87 4.32
C TYR A 76 -1.94 -2.73 4.86
N LEU A 77 -3.17 -3.04 5.26
CA LEU A 77 -3.97 -2.15 6.10
C LEU A 77 -3.45 -2.24 7.54
N VAL A 78 -2.90 -1.14 8.06
CA VAL A 78 -2.40 -1.04 9.44
C VAL A 78 -3.52 -0.60 10.37
N SER A 79 -4.27 0.43 9.96
CA SER A 79 -5.32 1.02 10.78
C SER A 79 -6.35 1.74 9.90
N GLN A 80 -7.58 1.83 10.40
CA GLN A 80 -8.62 2.67 9.82
C GLN A 80 -9.41 3.33 10.94
N ARG A 81 -9.71 4.62 10.77
CA ARG A 81 -10.61 5.37 11.66
C ARG A 81 -11.55 6.26 10.86
N THR A 82 -12.79 6.38 11.29
CA THR A 82 -13.78 7.26 10.66
C THR A 82 -13.57 8.71 11.10
N THR A 83 -13.69 9.66 10.18
CA THR A 83 -13.69 11.10 10.50
C THR A 83 -15.05 11.52 11.04
N SER A 84 -15.05 12.43 12.02
CA SER A 84 -16.29 12.94 12.66
C SER A 84 -17.18 13.73 11.70
N HIS A 85 -16.59 14.37 10.69
CA HIS A 85 -17.30 15.05 9.63
C HIS A 85 -17.14 14.26 8.33
N PHE A 86 -18.25 14.02 7.62
CA PHE A 86 -18.32 13.47 6.26
C PHE A 86 -18.20 11.95 6.05
N GLN A 87 -18.22 11.12 7.10
CA GLN A 87 -18.12 9.64 6.97
C GLN A 87 -16.93 9.18 6.11
N LYS A 88 -15.87 9.98 6.04
CA LYS A 88 -14.61 9.61 5.38
C LYS A 88 -13.77 8.78 6.34
N TYR A 89 -12.74 8.14 5.81
CA TYR A 89 -11.84 7.31 6.59
C TYR A 89 -10.42 7.88 6.56
N ILE A 90 -9.76 7.93 7.71
CA ILE A 90 -8.30 8.00 7.75
C ILE A 90 -7.78 6.58 7.78
N VAL A 91 -6.96 6.25 6.81
CA VAL A 91 -6.47 4.90 6.53
C VAL A 91 -4.95 4.93 6.60
N ASP A 92 -4.40 4.12 7.49
CA ASP A 92 -2.95 3.94 7.62
C ASP A 92 -2.57 2.62 6.94
N LEU A 93 -1.64 2.67 6.00
CA LEU A 93 -1.16 1.55 5.21
C LEU A 93 0.36 1.37 5.37
N SER A 94 0.82 0.14 5.18
CA SER A 94 2.24 -0.20 5.03
C SER A 94 2.46 -0.85 3.67
N LEU A 95 3.23 -0.20 2.81
CA LEU A 95 3.68 -0.74 1.53
C LEU A 95 5.09 -1.30 1.71
N GLN A 96 5.23 -2.61 1.51
CA GLN A 96 6.49 -3.32 1.72
C GLN A 96 7.01 -3.85 0.40
N LEU A 97 8.29 -3.58 0.13
CA LEU A 97 9.01 -4.13 -1.00
C LEU A 97 10.05 -5.11 -0.45
N THR A 98 10.05 -6.32 -0.98
CA THR A 98 10.92 -7.41 -0.54
C THR A 98 11.73 -7.96 -1.70
N LYS A 99 12.90 -8.53 -1.39
CA LYS A 99 13.73 -9.32 -2.31
C LYS A 99 14.29 -10.52 -1.58
N ASN A 100 14.17 -11.71 -2.15
CA ASN A 100 14.69 -12.93 -1.55
C ASN A 100 14.24 -13.09 -0.08
N LYS A 101 12.96 -12.76 0.20
CA LYS A 101 12.35 -12.75 1.54
C LYS A 101 12.89 -11.72 2.55
N LYS A 102 13.78 -10.81 2.13
CA LYS A 102 14.24 -9.68 2.97
C LYS A 102 13.42 -8.44 2.67
N LEU A 103 13.02 -7.72 3.71
CA LEU A 103 12.44 -6.38 3.60
C LEU A 103 13.53 -5.43 3.09
N LEU A 104 13.25 -4.75 1.97
CA LEU A 104 14.16 -3.75 1.39
C LEU A 104 13.72 -2.33 1.70
N THR A 105 12.42 -2.11 1.67
CA THR A 105 11.83 -0.86 2.11
C THR A 105 10.42 -1.09 2.65
N GLU A 106 10.08 -0.27 3.62
CA GLU A 106 8.73 -0.09 4.10
C GLU A 106 8.38 1.39 3.94
N ILE A 107 7.17 1.62 3.43
CA ILE A 107 6.61 2.93 3.20
C ILE A 107 5.28 2.98 3.92
N LYS A 108 5.20 3.82 4.95
CA LYS A 108 3.96 4.09 5.65
C LYS A 108 3.22 5.17 4.91
N LEU A 109 1.93 4.95 4.68
CA LEU A 109 1.05 5.89 4.00
C LEU A 109 -0.13 6.17 4.91
N THR A 110 -0.51 7.44 5.02
CA THR A 110 -1.79 7.82 5.61
C THR A 110 -2.62 8.47 4.52
N LEU A 111 -3.82 7.92 4.29
CA LEU A 111 -4.77 8.37 3.28
C LEU A 111 -6.03 8.92 3.95
N LEU A 112 -6.63 9.93 3.34
CA LEU A 112 -8.05 10.23 3.49
C LEU A 112 -8.79 9.48 2.38
N SER A 113 -9.68 8.57 2.75
CA SER A 113 -10.45 7.76 1.82
C SER A 113 -11.94 8.08 1.88
N GLU A 114 -12.60 8.04 0.73
CA GLU A 114 -14.07 8.03 0.66
C GLU A 114 -14.66 6.66 1.01
N ASP A 115 -13.90 5.59 0.78
CA ASP A 115 -14.36 4.21 0.92
C ASP A 115 -13.67 3.52 2.10
N SER A 116 -14.35 2.53 2.69
CA SER A 116 -13.75 1.70 3.74
C SER A 116 -12.71 0.76 3.11
N TRP A 117 -11.50 0.76 3.68
CA TRP A 117 -10.46 -0.22 3.36
C TRP A 117 -10.62 -1.49 4.19
N ASN A 118 -11.32 -1.38 5.32
CA ASN A 118 -11.71 -2.51 6.15
C ASN A 118 -12.93 -3.20 5.53
N GLU A 119 -12.69 -3.94 4.44
CA GLU A 119 -13.68 -4.85 3.89
C GLU A 119 -13.20 -6.29 4.05
N ASN A 120 -14.02 -7.09 4.72
CA ASN A 120 -14.33 -8.41 4.19
C ASN A 120 -14.86 -8.17 2.77
N ILE A 121 -13.97 -8.08 1.77
CA ILE A 121 -14.36 -8.01 0.36
C ILE A 121 -15.03 -9.36 0.08
N GLN A 122 -16.32 -9.42 0.38
CA GLN A 122 -17.21 -10.49 0.06
C GLN A 122 -17.00 -10.78 -1.42
N THR A 123 -16.56 -12.00 -1.64
CA THR A 123 -17.03 -12.87 -2.71
C THR A 123 -18.39 -12.42 -3.25
N ASN A 124 -18.40 -11.53 -4.22
CA ASN A 124 -19.48 -11.50 -5.19
C ASN A 124 -19.00 -12.31 -6.38
N LYS A 125 -19.58 -13.51 -6.41
CA LYS A 125 -19.60 -14.50 -7.48
C LYS A 125 -19.93 -13.87 -8.83
#